data_AF-A0A6G4N8J3-F1
#
_entry.id   AF-A0A6G4N8J3-F1
#
_cell.length_a   1.000
_cell.length_b   1.000
_cell.length_c   1.000
_cell.angle_alpha   90.00
_cell.angle_beta   90.00
_cell.angle_gamma   90.00
#
_symmetry.space_group_name_H-M   'P 1'
#
loop_
_entity.id
_entity.type
_entity.pdbx_description
1 polymer ?
#
loop_
_entity_poly.entity_id
_entity_poly.type
_entity_poly.pdbx_seq_one_letter_code
_entity_poly.pdbx_strand_id
1 'polypeptide(L)'
;MKKFIGSVLATTLILGGCSTMENESKKDTKTETKSVPEEMEASKYVGQGFQPLAEKDAIEFAKKHKDKIAKRGEQFFMDNFGLKVKATNVVGSGDGVEVFVHCDDHDIVFNASIPFDKSIIDSDSSLRSEDKGDDMSMMVGTVLSGFEYRAQKEKYDNLYKFFKDNEEKYQYTGFTKEAINKTQNVGYKNEYFYITYSSRSLKEYRKYYEPLIHKNDKEFKEGMEQARKEVNYAANTDT
;
A
#
# COMPACT_ATOMS: atom_id res chain seq x y z
N MET A 1 58.76 -18.36 -40.76
CA MET A 1 57.84 -17.25 -41.13
C MET A 1 56.43 -17.82 -41.02
N LYS A 2 55.46 -17.36 -40.23
CA LYS A 2 55.18 -16.10 -39.53
C LYS A 2 54.58 -16.42 -38.15
N LYS A 3 54.84 -15.54 -37.18
CA LYS A 3 54.16 -15.47 -35.87
C LYS A 3 52.69 -15.08 -36.10
N PHE A 4 51.74 -15.72 -35.42
CA PHE A 4 50.41 -15.16 -35.19
C PHE A 4 50.22 -14.98 -33.69
N ILE A 5 50.20 -13.70 -33.33
CA ILE A 5 49.91 -13.12 -32.02
C ILE A 5 48.51 -12.51 -32.14
N GLY A 6 47.73 -12.62 -31.07
CA GLY A 6 46.55 -11.78 -30.79
C GLY A 6 45.24 -12.37 -31.31
N SER A 7 44.12 -12.23 -30.63
CA SER A 7 43.79 -11.47 -29.42
C SER A 7 42.50 -12.08 -28.86
N VAL A 8 42.42 -12.24 -27.54
CA VAL A 8 41.17 -12.58 -26.84
C VAL A 8 40.19 -11.44 -27.06
N LEU A 9 39.09 -11.72 -27.77
CA LEU A 9 37.93 -10.83 -27.87
C LEU A 9 37.18 -10.89 -26.53
N ALA A 10 37.48 -9.96 -25.64
CA ALA A 10 36.64 -9.66 -24.50
C ALA A 10 35.43 -8.86 -25.00
N THR A 11 34.31 -9.53 -25.22
CA THR A 11 33.02 -8.87 -25.44
C THR A 11 32.53 -8.30 -24.11
N THR A 12 32.89 -7.04 -23.83
CA THR A 12 32.15 -6.22 -22.88
C THR A 12 30.79 -5.90 -23.48
N LEU A 13 29.75 -6.60 -23.02
CA LEU A 13 28.37 -6.17 -23.12
C LEU A 13 28.24 -4.87 -22.31
N ILE A 14 28.26 -3.73 -23.00
CA ILE A 14 27.78 -2.47 -22.45
C ILE A 14 26.26 -2.64 -22.35
N LEU A 15 25.78 -3.07 -21.18
CA LEU A 15 24.38 -2.94 -20.81
C LEU A 15 24.07 -1.45 -20.82
N GLY A 16 23.36 -1.02 -21.86
CA GLY A 16 22.90 0.35 -22.02
C GLY A 16 22.07 0.75 -20.80
N GLY A 17 22.65 1.60 -19.97
CA GLY A 17 21.92 2.33 -18.95
C GLY A 17 20.80 3.13 -19.62
N CYS A 18 19.62 3.11 -18.99
CA CYS A 18 18.52 3.98 -19.35
C CYS A 18 19.03 5.42 -19.37
N SER A 19 19.12 6.00 -20.56
CA SER A 19 19.49 7.40 -20.74
C SER A 19 18.39 8.28 -20.14
N THR A 20 18.75 9.00 -19.09
CA THR A 20 17.98 10.13 -18.57
C THR A 20 17.84 11.16 -19.68
N MET A 21 16.61 11.41 -20.16
CA MET A 21 16.30 12.58 -20.96
C MET A 21 16.31 13.79 -20.03
N GLU A 22 17.32 14.65 -20.17
CA GLU A 22 17.36 15.96 -19.54
C GLU A 22 16.19 16.80 -20.08
N ASN A 23 15.19 17.07 -19.23
CA ASN A 23 14.28 18.17 -19.46
C ASN A 23 14.98 19.46 -19.01
N GLU A 24 15.34 20.31 -19.97
CA GLU A 24 15.81 21.67 -19.73
C GLU A 24 14.75 22.46 -18.93
N SER A 25 14.94 22.57 -17.62
CA SER A 25 14.15 23.46 -16.78
C SER A 25 14.76 24.86 -16.84
N LYS A 26 13.98 25.79 -17.39
CA LYS A 26 14.27 27.22 -17.37
C LYS A 26 14.50 27.68 -15.93
N LYS A 27 15.63 28.35 -15.76
CA LYS A 27 16.12 28.97 -14.53
C LYS A 27 15.29 30.22 -14.22
N ASP A 28 14.25 30.09 -13.42
CA ASP A 28 13.48 31.24 -12.90
C ASP A 28 13.58 31.34 -11.37
N THR A 29 14.28 32.39 -10.95
CA THR A 29 14.13 33.23 -9.74
C THR A 29 13.91 32.59 -8.37
N LYS A 30 14.93 32.80 -7.51
CA LYS A 30 14.94 32.61 -6.05
C LYS A 30 13.65 33.13 -5.38
N THR A 31 12.80 32.21 -4.98
CA THR A 31 12.02 32.30 -3.75
C THR A 31 12.38 31.05 -2.97
N GLU A 32 13.13 31.16 -1.86
CA GLU A 32 13.43 30.03 -0.98
C GLU A 32 12.16 29.62 -0.19
N THR A 33 11.13 29.16 -0.90
CA THR A 33 10.26 28.13 -0.35
C THR A 33 11.13 26.91 -0.16
N LYS A 34 11.26 26.41 1.08
CA LYS A 34 11.93 25.14 1.38
C LYS A 34 11.25 24.04 0.55
N SER A 35 11.77 23.77 -0.64
CA SER A 35 11.29 22.72 -1.52
C SER A 35 11.67 21.39 -0.88
N VAL A 36 10.73 20.45 -0.87
CA VAL A 36 11.05 19.06 -0.52
C VAL A 36 12.07 18.57 -1.57
N PRO A 37 13.23 18.03 -1.15
CA PRO A 37 14.20 17.48 -2.09
C PRO A 37 13.61 16.28 -2.83
N GLU A 38 14.11 16.00 -4.03
CA GLU A 38 13.67 14.84 -4.84
C GLU A 38 13.90 13.51 -4.11
N GLU A 39 15.03 13.40 -3.41
CA GLU A 39 15.35 12.26 -2.55
C GLU A 39 15.70 12.70 -1.14
N MET A 40 15.46 11.83 -0.17
CA MET A 40 15.95 11.98 1.19
C MET A 40 16.09 10.65 1.90
N GLU A 41 16.83 10.65 3.01
CA GLU A 41 16.98 9.47 3.86
C GLU A 41 15.60 8.90 4.28
N ALA A 42 15.39 7.61 4.06
CA ALA A 42 14.13 6.93 4.38
C ALA A 42 13.75 7.07 5.87
N SER A 43 14.73 7.13 6.76
CA SER A 43 14.57 7.34 8.21
C SER A 43 14.04 8.74 8.57
N LYS A 44 14.18 9.72 7.67
CA LYS A 44 13.70 11.11 7.82
C LYS A 44 12.46 11.40 6.97
N TYR A 45 12.10 10.49 6.08
CA TYR A 45 10.92 10.62 5.23
C TYR A 45 9.67 10.25 6.01
N VAL A 46 8.70 11.15 6.06
CA VAL A 46 7.39 11.03 6.73
C VAL A 46 6.23 11.32 5.77
N GLY A 47 6.47 11.28 4.45
CA GLY A 47 5.46 11.53 3.42
C GLY A 47 5.46 12.94 2.82
N GLN A 48 6.43 13.79 3.16
CA GLN A 48 6.58 15.12 2.56
C GLN A 48 6.78 15.03 1.04
N GLY A 49 6.04 15.83 0.28
CA GLY A 49 6.14 15.84 -1.18
C GLY A 49 5.44 14.68 -1.90
N PHE A 50 4.86 13.72 -1.19
CA PHE A 50 4.10 12.64 -1.81
C PHE A 50 2.90 13.18 -2.60
N GLN A 51 2.88 12.87 -3.90
CA GLN A 51 1.81 13.24 -4.82
C GLN A 51 1.76 12.25 -5.98
N PRO A 52 0.69 11.45 -6.11
CA PRO A 52 0.43 10.71 -7.35
C PRO A 52 0.35 11.64 -8.56
N LEU A 53 0.48 11.09 -9.77
CA LEU A 53 0.24 11.89 -10.97
C LEU A 53 -1.20 12.41 -10.95
N ALA A 54 -1.35 13.74 -10.94
CA ALA A 54 -2.65 14.38 -10.80
C ALA A 54 -2.69 15.74 -11.50
N GLU A 55 -3.88 16.12 -11.95
CA GLU A 55 -4.14 17.47 -12.44
C GLU A 55 -4.02 18.50 -11.31
N LYS A 56 -3.65 19.74 -11.64
CA LYS A 56 -3.45 20.79 -10.62
C LYS A 56 -4.73 21.10 -9.85
N ASP A 57 -5.87 21.10 -10.52
CA ASP A 57 -7.18 21.34 -9.92
C ASP A 57 -7.63 20.16 -9.06
N ALA A 58 -7.29 18.90 -9.42
CA ALA A 58 -7.48 17.73 -8.57
C ALA A 58 -6.71 17.85 -7.24
N ILE A 59 -5.45 18.31 -7.28
CA ILE A 59 -4.64 18.56 -6.09
C ILE A 59 -5.25 19.66 -5.21
N GLU A 60 -5.72 20.75 -5.82
CA GLU A 60 -6.37 21.84 -5.09
C GLU A 60 -7.70 21.40 -4.47
N PHE A 61 -8.50 20.63 -5.21
CA PHE A 61 -9.77 20.07 -4.77
C PHE A 61 -9.59 19.16 -3.55
N ALA A 62 -8.63 18.23 -3.59
CA ALA A 62 -8.29 17.35 -2.48
C ALA A 62 -7.95 18.13 -1.20
N LYS A 63 -7.17 19.21 -1.32
CA LYS A 63 -6.81 20.07 -0.19
C LYS A 63 -8.02 20.81 0.37
N LYS A 64 -8.87 21.36 -0.50
CA LYS A 64 -10.05 22.16 -0.13
C LYS A 64 -11.13 21.32 0.56
N HIS A 65 -11.30 20.07 0.15
CA HIS A 65 -12.38 19.19 0.61
C HIS A 65 -11.89 18.00 1.46
N LYS A 66 -10.67 18.10 2.01
CA LYS A 66 -9.96 17.03 2.71
C LYS A 66 -10.82 16.25 3.71
N ASP A 67 -11.49 16.94 4.64
CA ASP A 67 -12.24 16.27 5.71
C ASP A 67 -13.48 15.54 5.18
N LYS A 68 -14.13 16.08 4.15
CA LYS A 68 -15.28 15.41 3.54
C LYS A 68 -14.84 14.18 2.77
N ILE A 69 -13.80 14.31 1.95
CA ILE A 69 -13.23 13.19 1.17
C ILE A 69 -12.72 12.08 2.11
N ALA A 70 -12.01 12.44 3.19
CA ALA A 70 -11.54 11.51 4.21
C ALA A 70 -12.68 10.67 4.80
N LYS A 71 -13.78 11.29 5.22
CA LYS A 71 -14.97 10.60 5.74
C LYS A 71 -15.58 9.65 4.71
N ARG A 72 -15.60 10.02 3.43
CA ARG A 72 -16.10 9.16 2.35
C ARG A 72 -15.20 7.94 2.15
N GLY A 73 -13.88 8.10 2.23
CA GLY A 73 -12.94 6.98 2.25
C GLY A 73 -13.18 6.03 3.43
N GLU A 74 -13.30 6.56 4.65
CA GLU A 74 -13.60 5.74 5.84
C GLU A 74 -14.94 5.00 5.71
N GLN A 75 -15.97 5.67 5.18
CA GLN A 75 -17.27 5.07 4.91
C GLN A 75 -17.21 3.96 3.87
N PHE A 76 -16.40 4.10 2.82
CA PHE A 76 -16.23 3.03 1.82
C PHE A 76 -15.77 1.72 2.47
N PHE A 77 -14.79 1.78 3.37
CA PHE A 77 -14.29 0.57 4.03
C PHE A 77 -15.32 -0.02 5.00
N MET A 78 -16.06 0.83 5.71
CA MET A 78 -17.18 0.36 6.55
C MET A 78 -18.27 -0.33 5.70
N ASP A 79 -18.73 0.30 4.63
CA ASP A 79 -19.85 -0.19 3.81
C ASP A 79 -19.53 -1.49 3.06
N ASN A 80 -18.26 -1.72 2.72
CA ASN A 80 -17.82 -2.84 1.90
C ASN A 80 -17.17 -3.97 2.70
N PHE A 81 -16.48 -3.65 3.79
CA PHE A 81 -15.69 -4.61 4.56
C PHE A 81 -16.12 -4.76 6.01
N GLY A 82 -16.98 -3.87 6.53
CA GLY A 82 -17.36 -3.88 7.94
C GLY A 82 -16.21 -3.53 8.89
N LEU A 83 -15.19 -2.83 8.40
CA LEU A 83 -13.97 -2.49 9.14
C LEU A 83 -13.86 -1.00 9.37
N LYS A 84 -13.51 -0.61 10.60
CA LYS A 84 -13.21 0.78 10.95
C LYS A 84 -11.79 1.10 10.52
N VAL A 85 -11.66 2.04 9.60
CA VAL A 85 -10.37 2.59 9.18
C VAL A 85 -10.29 4.07 9.51
N LYS A 86 -9.08 4.61 9.52
CA LYS A 86 -8.82 6.04 9.66
C LYS A 86 -8.13 6.55 8.41
N ALA A 87 -8.64 7.65 7.85
CA ALA A 87 -7.96 8.33 6.76
C ALA A 87 -6.61 8.90 7.25
N THR A 88 -5.54 8.58 6.53
CA THR A 88 -4.17 8.99 6.84
C THR A 88 -3.67 10.04 5.87
N ASN A 89 -4.18 10.05 4.63
CA ASN A 89 -3.87 11.06 3.63
C ASN A 89 -5.02 11.24 2.63
N VAL A 90 -5.13 12.44 2.06
CA VAL A 90 -6.04 12.76 0.96
C VAL A 90 -5.26 13.59 -0.04
N VAL A 91 -5.16 13.09 -1.26
CA VAL A 91 -4.35 13.67 -2.34
C VAL A 91 -5.16 13.75 -3.64
N GLY A 92 -4.71 14.59 -4.57
CA GLY A 92 -5.19 14.50 -5.95
C GLY A 92 -4.62 13.24 -6.60
N SER A 93 -5.36 12.62 -7.50
CA SER A 93 -4.90 11.44 -8.24
C SER A 93 -5.65 11.39 -9.57
N GLY A 94 -4.93 11.41 -10.70
CA GLY A 94 -5.53 11.63 -12.01
C GLY A 94 -6.30 12.95 -12.09
N ASP A 95 -7.53 12.88 -12.58
CA ASP A 95 -8.51 13.97 -12.59
C ASP A 95 -9.40 14.01 -11.33
N GLY A 96 -9.20 13.08 -10.39
CA GLY A 96 -9.98 12.91 -9.17
C GLY A 96 -9.16 13.06 -7.88
N VAL A 97 -9.51 12.29 -6.87
CA VAL A 97 -8.84 12.27 -5.56
C VAL A 97 -8.59 10.85 -5.10
N GLU A 98 -7.69 10.67 -4.16
CA GLU A 98 -7.39 9.38 -3.57
C GLU A 98 -7.24 9.49 -2.05
N VAL A 99 -7.87 8.56 -1.34
CA VAL A 99 -7.84 8.50 0.13
C VAL A 99 -7.00 7.32 0.57
N PHE A 100 -5.92 7.60 1.31
CA PHE A 100 -5.15 6.59 2.01
C PHE A 100 -5.75 6.37 3.39
N VAL A 101 -5.86 5.11 3.80
CA VAL A 101 -6.41 4.72 5.09
C VAL A 101 -5.51 3.72 5.80
N HIS A 102 -5.60 3.73 7.13
CA HIS A 102 -5.02 2.72 8.00
C HIS A 102 -6.12 2.04 8.80
N CYS A 103 -6.10 0.70 8.79
CA CYS A 103 -6.94 -0.14 9.63
C CYS A 103 -6.13 -0.68 10.80
N ASP A 104 -6.72 -0.63 11.97
CA ASP A 104 -6.30 -1.35 13.18
C ASP A 104 -7.58 -1.64 13.98
N ASP A 105 -8.33 -2.64 13.49
CA ASP A 105 -9.66 -2.99 13.99
C ASP A 105 -9.74 -4.49 14.25
N HIS A 106 -10.03 -4.89 15.49
CA HIS A 106 -10.02 -6.30 15.93
C HIS A 106 -8.71 -7.05 15.53
N ASP A 107 -7.55 -6.43 15.73
CA ASP A 107 -6.21 -6.94 15.32
C ASP A 107 -6.03 -7.15 13.81
N ILE A 108 -6.98 -6.72 12.98
CA ILE A 108 -6.84 -6.68 11.52
C ILE A 108 -6.16 -5.35 11.17
N VAL A 109 -4.93 -5.44 10.67
CA VAL A 109 -4.07 -4.28 10.41
C VAL A 109 -3.69 -4.20 8.93
N PHE A 110 -3.97 -3.08 8.27
CA PHE A 110 -3.54 -2.86 6.88
C PHE A 110 -3.53 -1.37 6.51
N ASN A 111 -2.81 -1.02 5.45
CA ASN A 111 -2.95 0.24 4.74
C ASN A 111 -3.50 0.00 3.34
N ALA A 112 -4.42 0.85 2.89
CA ALA A 112 -5.03 0.78 1.57
C ALA A 112 -5.29 2.19 1.04
N SER A 113 -5.61 2.31 -0.24
CA SER A 113 -6.09 3.57 -0.81
C SER A 113 -7.23 3.34 -1.80
N ILE A 114 -8.14 4.30 -1.86
CA ILE A 114 -9.32 4.25 -2.73
C ILE A 114 -9.42 5.56 -3.54
N PRO A 115 -9.38 5.50 -4.88
CA PRO A 115 -9.64 6.66 -5.71
C PRO A 115 -11.14 6.99 -5.78
N PHE A 116 -11.45 8.27 -5.97
CA PHE A 116 -12.79 8.79 -6.19
C PHE A 116 -12.79 9.91 -7.23
N ASP A 117 -13.89 10.01 -7.98
CA ASP A 117 -14.22 11.23 -8.72
C ASP A 117 -14.49 12.41 -7.76
N LYS A 118 -14.31 13.64 -8.24
CA LYS A 118 -14.56 14.86 -7.45
C LYS A 118 -16.00 14.95 -6.94
N SER A 119 -16.98 14.39 -7.65
CA SER A 119 -18.39 14.34 -7.23
C SER A 119 -18.65 13.51 -5.97
N ILE A 120 -17.64 12.81 -5.42
CA ILE A 120 -17.77 12.09 -4.14
C ILE A 120 -18.22 12.99 -2.97
N ILE A 121 -18.00 14.30 -3.09
CA ILE A 121 -18.43 15.29 -2.10
C ILE A 121 -19.90 15.70 -2.24
N ASP A 122 -20.60 15.28 -3.29
CA ASP A 122 -21.96 15.74 -3.56
C ASP A 122 -23.02 14.89 -2.86
N SER A 123 -22.65 13.70 -2.37
CA SER A 123 -23.56 12.76 -1.71
C SER A 123 -22.92 12.11 -0.49
N ASP A 124 -23.74 11.86 0.54
CA ASP A 124 -23.39 11.06 1.72
C ASP A 124 -24.02 9.65 1.66
N SER A 125 -24.55 9.23 0.50
CA SER A 125 -25.13 7.91 0.27
C SER A 125 -24.13 6.79 0.54
N SER A 126 -24.64 5.57 0.76
CA SER A 126 -23.79 4.39 0.89
C SER A 126 -22.89 4.21 -0.33
N LEU A 127 -21.66 3.77 -0.06
CA LEU A 127 -20.61 3.44 -1.02
C LEU A 127 -20.45 1.92 -1.18
N ARG A 128 -21.47 1.16 -0.78
CA ARG A 128 -21.48 -0.30 -0.94
C ARG A 128 -21.36 -0.66 -2.42
N SER A 129 -20.25 -1.30 -2.76
CA SER A 129 -19.91 -1.71 -4.10
C SER A 129 -20.57 -3.03 -4.47
N GLU A 130 -21.06 -3.08 -5.71
CA GLU A 130 -21.42 -4.32 -6.41
C GLU A 130 -20.34 -4.73 -7.43
N ASP A 131 -19.21 -4.02 -7.45
CA ASP A 131 -18.11 -4.27 -8.37
C ASP A 131 -17.52 -5.68 -8.16
N LYS A 132 -17.29 -6.35 -9.29
CA LYS A 132 -16.74 -7.69 -9.38
C LYS A 132 -15.47 -7.70 -10.25
N GLY A 133 -14.97 -6.53 -10.63
CA GLY A 133 -13.77 -6.35 -11.43
C GLY A 133 -12.48 -6.63 -10.65
N ASP A 134 -11.38 -6.54 -11.38
CA ASP A 134 -10.05 -6.86 -10.88
C ASP A 134 -9.59 -5.87 -9.80
N ASP A 135 -9.92 -4.58 -9.94
CA ASP A 135 -9.55 -3.54 -8.97
C ASP A 135 -10.15 -3.83 -7.57
N MET A 136 -11.45 -4.15 -7.53
CA MET A 136 -12.10 -4.56 -6.29
C MET A 136 -11.51 -5.86 -5.74
N SER A 137 -11.13 -6.80 -6.61
CA SER A 137 -10.54 -8.08 -6.20
C SER A 137 -9.13 -7.91 -5.61
N MET A 138 -8.35 -6.97 -6.15
CA MET A 138 -7.05 -6.56 -5.59
C MET A 138 -7.22 -5.84 -4.25
N MET A 139 -8.22 -4.97 -4.12
CA MET A 139 -8.56 -4.33 -2.86
C MET A 139 -8.93 -5.35 -1.77
N VAL A 140 -9.72 -6.38 -2.11
CA VAL A 140 -10.01 -7.47 -1.16
C VAL A 140 -8.73 -8.19 -0.74
N GLY A 141 -7.81 -8.51 -1.68
CA GLY A 141 -6.51 -9.10 -1.33
C GLY A 141 -5.71 -8.20 -0.38
N THR A 142 -5.73 -6.89 -0.62
CA THR A 142 -5.10 -5.86 0.23
C THR A 142 -5.67 -5.90 1.65
N VAL A 143 -7.00 -5.92 1.81
CA VAL A 143 -7.66 -6.05 3.13
C VAL A 143 -7.32 -7.39 3.80
N LEU A 144 -7.34 -8.49 3.04
CA LEU A 144 -7.08 -9.82 3.57
C LEU A 144 -5.63 -10.03 4.04
N SER A 145 -4.68 -9.22 3.61
CA SER A 145 -3.34 -9.22 4.21
C SER A 145 -3.36 -8.84 5.70
N GLY A 146 -4.31 -8.01 6.15
CA GLY A 146 -4.51 -7.71 7.56
C GLY A 146 -5.15 -8.85 8.34
N PHE A 147 -6.02 -9.63 7.68
CA PHE A 147 -6.55 -10.88 8.23
C PHE A 147 -5.44 -11.92 8.37
N GLU A 148 -4.54 -12.01 7.39
CA GLU A 148 -3.37 -12.88 7.43
C GLU A 148 -2.46 -12.51 8.60
N TYR A 149 -2.20 -11.22 8.80
CA TYR A 149 -1.48 -10.73 9.97
C TYR A 149 -2.12 -11.23 11.26
N ARG A 150 -3.42 -11.00 11.47
CA ARG A 150 -4.13 -11.46 12.67
C ARG A 150 -4.02 -12.97 12.87
N ALA A 151 -4.17 -13.76 11.80
CA ALA A 151 -4.14 -15.21 11.87
C ALA A 151 -2.79 -15.76 12.35
N GLN A 152 -1.68 -15.07 12.03
CA GLN A 152 -0.32 -15.47 12.37
C GLN A 152 0.40 -14.39 13.20
N LYS A 153 -0.33 -13.61 13.99
CA LYS A 153 0.15 -12.38 14.65
C LYS A 153 1.45 -12.59 15.40
N GLU A 154 1.52 -13.63 16.23
CA GLU A 154 2.71 -13.98 17.01
C GLU A 154 3.94 -14.22 16.13
N LYS A 155 3.80 -14.89 14.99
CA LYS A 155 4.92 -15.17 14.07
C LYS A 155 5.42 -13.88 13.43
N TYR A 156 4.51 -13.02 12.99
CA TYR A 156 4.88 -11.75 12.36
C TYR A 156 5.44 -10.74 13.37
N ASP A 157 4.94 -10.72 14.61
CA ASP A 157 5.47 -9.88 15.68
C ASP A 157 6.89 -10.33 16.08
N ASN A 158 7.14 -11.65 16.13
CA ASN A 158 8.47 -12.19 16.34
C ASN A 158 9.42 -11.85 15.18
N LEU A 159 8.95 -11.90 13.94
CA LEU A 159 9.73 -11.49 12.76
C LEU A 159 10.05 -10.00 12.79
N TYR A 160 9.08 -9.14 13.14
CA TYR A 160 9.29 -7.71 13.34
C TYR A 160 10.36 -7.46 14.40
N LYS A 161 10.25 -8.14 15.55
CA LYS A 161 11.23 -8.04 16.64
C LYS A 161 12.63 -8.46 16.18
N PHE A 162 12.74 -9.55 15.40
CA PHE A 162 14.02 -9.97 14.84
C PHE A 162 14.64 -8.86 13.98
N PHE A 163 13.86 -8.22 13.10
CA PHE A 163 14.39 -7.09 12.33
C PHE A 163 14.79 -5.92 13.25
N LYS A 164 13.91 -5.53 14.17
CA LYS A 164 14.18 -4.40 15.06
C LYS A 164 15.46 -4.60 15.88
N ASP A 165 15.66 -5.78 16.45
CA ASP A 165 16.81 -6.10 17.31
C ASP A 165 18.13 -6.18 16.52
N ASN A 166 18.09 -6.25 15.18
CA ASN A 166 19.27 -6.42 14.34
C ASN A 166 19.60 -5.20 13.45
N GLU A 167 18.87 -4.09 13.58
CA GLU A 167 19.09 -2.86 12.79
C GLU A 167 20.53 -2.36 12.88
N GLU A 168 21.08 -2.20 14.09
CA GLU A 168 22.44 -1.69 14.30
C GLU A 168 23.50 -2.67 13.80
N LYS A 169 23.27 -3.97 14.05
CA LYS A 169 24.21 -5.04 13.71
C LYS A 169 24.45 -5.16 12.22
N TYR A 170 23.38 -5.08 11.42
CA TYR A 170 23.45 -5.21 9.96
C TYR A 170 23.28 -3.88 9.23
N GLN A 171 23.22 -2.76 9.96
CA GLN A 171 23.24 -1.40 9.44
C GLN A 171 22.13 -1.12 8.40
N TYR A 172 20.89 -1.46 8.72
CA TYR A 172 19.72 -1.11 7.91
C TYR A 172 18.71 -0.28 8.70
N THR A 173 17.79 0.34 7.96
CA THR A 173 16.63 1.04 8.50
C THR A 173 15.39 0.68 7.68
N GLY A 174 14.22 0.80 8.30
CA GLY A 174 12.94 0.66 7.64
C GLY A 174 12.37 1.99 7.16
N PHE A 175 11.16 1.95 6.61
CA PHE A 175 10.34 3.15 6.44
C PHE A 175 9.91 3.70 7.81
N THR A 176 9.64 4.99 7.91
CA THR A 176 8.93 5.53 9.08
C THR A 176 7.46 5.09 9.04
N LYS A 177 6.85 4.90 10.22
CA LYS A 177 5.41 4.60 10.33
C LYS A 177 4.55 5.66 9.65
N GLU A 178 4.95 6.93 9.73
CA GLU A 178 4.21 8.04 9.13
C GLU A 178 4.25 7.99 7.60
N ALA A 179 5.42 7.69 7.01
CA ALA A 179 5.53 7.47 5.57
C ALA A 179 4.69 6.27 5.11
N ILE A 180 4.70 5.17 5.86
CA ILE A 180 3.87 3.99 5.54
C ILE A 180 2.39 4.40 5.49
N ASN A 181 1.90 5.00 6.57
CA ASN A 181 0.50 5.34 6.68
C ASN A 181 0.06 6.36 5.63
N LYS A 182 0.91 7.34 5.27
CA LYS A 182 0.53 8.41 4.33
C LYS A 182 0.70 8.09 2.86
N THR A 183 1.51 7.08 2.51
CA THR A 183 1.95 6.88 1.12
C THR A 183 1.91 5.43 0.64
N GLN A 184 1.62 4.46 1.50
CA GLN A 184 1.60 3.04 1.14
C GLN A 184 0.17 2.51 1.22
N ASN A 185 -0.21 1.66 0.28
CA ASN A 185 -1.56 1.10 0.11
C ASN A 185 -1.53 -0.41 -0.18
N VAL A 186 -0.46 -1.09 0.21
CA VAL A 186 -0.14 -2.47 -0.20
C VAL A 186 -0.67 -3.54 0.77
N GLY A 187 -1.49 -3.16 1.74
CA GLY A 187 -2.01 -4.06 2.76
C GLY A 187 -1.27 -3.91 4.10
N TYR A 188 -1.12 -4.99 4.85
CA TYR A 188 -0.30 -5.01 6.05
C TYR A 188 1.14 -4.66 5.68
N LYS A 189 1.66 -3.60 6.30
CA LYS A 189 3.03 -3.15 6.15
C LYS A 189 3.50 -2.52 7.45
N ASN A 190 4.69 -2.92 7.88
CA ASN A 190 5.44 -2.26 8.92
C ASN A 190 6.74 -1.70 8.34
N GLU A 191 7.62 -1.20 9.21
CA GLU A 191 8.89 -0.57 8.85
C GLU A 191 9.79 -1.47 7.98
N TYR A 192 9.69 -2.80 8.12
CA TYR A 192 10.64 -3.76 7.55
C TYR A 192 10.08 -4.62 6.44
N PHE A 193 8.80 -5.01 6.53
CA PHE A 193 8.17 -5.92 5.58
C PHE A 193 6.69 -5.62 5.37
N TYR A 194 6.13 -6.24 4.33
CA TYR A 194 4.71 -6.24 4.04
C TYR A 194 4.24 -7.67 3.79
N ILE A 195 2.94 -7.91 3.97
CA ILE A 195 2.30 -9.21 3.71
C ILE A 195 1.43 -9.05 2.47
N THR A 196 1.53 -10.01 1.55
CA THR A 196 0.62 -10.11 0.41
C THR A 196 -0.40 -11.20 0.64
N TYR A 197 -1.60 -11.02 0.08
CA TYR A 197 -2.63 -12.04 0.04
C TYR A 197 -3.20 -12.13 -1.36
N SER A 198 -3.57 -13.36 -1.77
CA SER A 198 -4.22 -13.58 -3.08
C SER A 198 -5.46 -12.71 -3.25
N SER A 199 -5.66 -12.14 -4.44
CA SER A 199 -6.89 -11.40 -4.77
C SER A 199 -8.10 -12.33 -4.64
N ARG A 200 -9.19 -11.80 -4.10
CA ARG A 200 -10.47 -12.52 -3.93
C ARG A 200 -11.62 -11.63 -4.35
N SER A 201 -12.70 -12.23 -4.81
CA SER A 201 -13.91 -11.45 -5.09
C SER A 201 -14.52 -10.90 -3.81
N LEU A 202 -15.20 -9.75 -3.91
CA LEU A 202 -15.94 -9.18 -2.78
C LEU A 202 -17.05 -10.12 -2.28
N LYS A 203 -17.58 -10.98 -3.16
CA LYS A 203 -18.56 -12.02 -2.78
C LYS A 203 -17.94 -13.07 -1.86
N GLU A 204 -16.72 -13.52 -2.15
CA GLU A 204 -16.00 -14.46 -1.30
C GLU A 204 -15.62 -13.81 0.04
N TYR A 205 -15.18 -12.55 0.03
CA TYR A 205 -14.93 -11.77 1.25
C TYR A 205 -16.14 -11.80 2.19
N ARG A 206 -17.30 -11.35 1.70
CA ARG A 206 -18.54 -11.27 2.48
C ARG A 206 -19.01 -12.64 2.99
N LYS A 207 -18.79 -13.70 2.21
CA LYS A 207 -19.22 -15.05 2.57
C LYS A 207 -18.32 -15.70 3.63
N TYR A 208 -16.99 -15.56 3.50
CA TYR A 208 -16.04 -16.38 4.25
C TYR A 208 -15.19 -15.61 5.25
N TYR A 209 -14.96 -14.31 5.04
CA TYR A 209 -14.00 -13.52 5.82
C TYR A 209 -14.68 -12.48 6.70
N GLU A 210 -15.66 -11.73 6.18
CA GLU A 210 -16.42 -10.73 6.95
C GLU A 210 -17.01 -11.30 8.27
N PRO A 211 -17.58 -12.53 8.31
CA PRO A 211 -18.11 -13.09 9.55
C PRO A 211 -17.05 -13.39 10.62
N LEU A 212 -15.76 -13.37 10.26
CA LEU A 212 -14.65 -13.66 11.16
C LEU A 212 -14.25 -12.47 12.02
N ILE A 213 -14.55 -11.23 11.60
CA ILE A 213 -14.06 -9.99 12.25
C ILE A 213 -14.28 -10.01 13.77
N HIS A 214 -15.49 -10.39 14.20
CA HIS A 214 -15.89 -10.38 15.62
C HIS A 214 -15.67 -11.72 16.34
N LYS A 215 -15.01 -12.69 15.71
CA LYS A 215 -14.67 -13.97 16.33
C LYS A 215 -13.51 -13.81 17.30
N ASN A 216 -13.44 -14.69 18.30
CA ASN A 216 -12.25 -14.80 19.15
C ASN A 216 -11.08 -15.38 18.35
N ASP A 217 -9.87 -15.31 18.87
CA ASP A 217 -8.65 -15.69 18.12
C ASP A 217 -8.63 -17.14 17.66
N LYS A 218 -9.18 -18.07 18.44
CA LYS A 218 -9.25 -19.48 18.05
C LYS A 218 -10.19 -19.66 16.87
N GLU A 219 -11.42 -19.18 17.01
CA GLU A 219 -12.44 -19.24 15.96
C GLU A 219 -12.03 -18.48 14.70
N PHE A 220 -11.32 -17.36 14.85
CA PHE A 220 -10.77 -16.59 13.74
C PHE A 220 -9.75 -17.40 12.95
N LYS A 221 -8.78 -18.04 13.63
CA LYS A 221 -7.74 -18.86 12.98
C LYS A 221 -8.34 -20.07 12.28
N GLU A 222 -9.23 -20.81 12.94
CA GLU A 222 -9.94 -21.95 12.34
C GLU A 222 -10.80 -21.51 11.15
N GLY A 223 -11.49 -20.37 11.26
CA GLY A 223 -12.26 -19.76 10.18
C GLY A 223 -11.41 -19.35 8.99
N MET A 224 -10.22 -18.78 9.22
CA MET A 224 -9.27 -18.43 8.16
C MET A 224 -8.77 -19.68 7.42
N GLU A 225 -8.47 -20.77 8.14
CA GLU A 225 -8.09 -22.04 7.52
C GLU A 225 -9.22 -22.62 6.66
N GLN A 226 -10.47 -22.58 7.14
CA GLN A 226 -11.62 -23.03 6.36
C GLN A 226 -11.84 -22.14 5.13
N ALA A 227 -11.78 -20.82 5.27
CA ALA A 227 -11.96 -19.87 4.18
C ALA A 227 -10.95 -20.14 3.05
N ARG A 228 -9.69 -20.44 3.38
CA ARG A 228 -8.65 -20.81 2.41
C ARG A 228 -9.00 -22.10 1.65
N LYS A 229 -9.51 -23.13 2.34
CA LYS A 229 -9.96 -24.38 1.70
C LYS A 229 -11.13 -24.15 0.75
N GLU A 230 -12.13 -23.37 1.18
CA GLU A 230 -13.36 -23.09 0.40
C GLU A 230 -13.10 -22.28 -0.88
N VAL A 231 -12.07 -21.44 -0.90
CA VAL A 231 -11.70 -20.60 -2.05
C VAL A 231 -10.55 -21.19 -2.87
N ASN A 232 -10.30 -22.50 -2.73
CA ASN A 232 -9.19 -23.23 -3.36
C ASN A 232 -7.84 -22.53 -3.22
N TYR A 233 -7.61 -21.86 -2.09
CA TYR A 233 -6.30 -21.31 -1.78
C TYR A 233 -5.39 -22.44 -1.31
N ALA A 234 -4.59 -22.97 -2.24
CA ALA A 234 -3.46 -23.82 -1.91
C ALA A 234 -2.29 -22.93 -1.44
N ALA A 235 -2.31 -22.50 -0.18
CA ALA A 235 -1.03 -22.23 0.48
C ALA A 235 -0.38 -23.59 0.74
N ASN A 236 0.88 -23.77 0.32
CA ASN A 236 1.68 -24.90 0.80
C ASN A 236 1.79 -24.75 2.31
N THR A 237 0.95 -25.47 3.04
CA THR A 237 1.14 -25.71 4.47
C THR A 237 2.24 -26.76 4.54
N ASP A 238 3.49 -26.31 4.47
CA ASP A 238 4.60 -27.18 4.80
C ASP A 238 4.41 -27.67 6.25
N THR A 239 4.35 -28.99 6.34
CA THR A 239 4.18 -29.90 7.48
C THR A 239 4.89 -29.49 8.76
#